data_AF-A0A2A4JGA1-F1
#
_entry.id   AF-A0A2A4JGA1-F1
#
_cell.length_a   1.000
_cell.length_b   1.000
_cell.length_c   1.000
_cell.angle_alpha   90.00
_cell.angle_beta   90.00
_cell.angle_gamma   90.00
#
_symmetry.space_group_name_H-M   'P 1'
#
loop_
_entity.id
_entity.type
_entity.pdbx_description
1 polymer ?
#
loop_
_entity_poly.entity_id
_entity_poly.type
_entity_poly.pdbx_seq_one_letter_code
_entity_poly.pdbx_strand_id
1 'polypeptide(L)'
;VSLENLVENCQKLLDKFHYSWEMMPLVLVILNYAGSDLDEASRKIDEGKMIINEYARRHNLNVFDGLELRNSTRQKMLEINNISGVLSSSMKLFCE
;
A
#
# COMPACT_ATOMS: atom_id res chain seq x y z
N VAL A 1 -32.36 -10.28 0.43
CA VAL A 1 -31.67 -9.94 1.69
C VAL A 1 -32.47 -8.84 2.37
N SER A 2 -32.84 -9.00 3.64
CA SER A 2 -33.51 -7.93 4.39
C SER A 2 -32.52 -6.79 4.70
N LEU A 3 -33.01 -5.56 4.82
CA LEU A 3 -32.18 -4.40 5.17
C LEU A 3 -31.44 -4.60 6.49
N GLU A 4 -32.09 -5.22 7.47
CA GLU A 4 -31.51 -5.57 8.78
C GLU A 4 -30.30 -6.50 8.64
N ASN A 5 -30.42 -7.57 7.84
CA ASN A 5 -29.32 -8.51 7.61
C ASN A 5 -28.16 -7.85 6.84
N LEU A 6 -28.47 -6.91 5.94
CA LEU A 6 -27.45 -6.13 5.24
C LEU A 6 -26.67 -5.23 6.22
N VAL A 7 -27.36 -4.51 7.10
CA VAL A 7 -26.77 -3.63 8.12
C VAL A 7 -25.95 -4.43 9.15
N GLU A 8 -26.42 -5.62 9.54
CA GLU A 8 -25.66 -6.49 10.44
C GLU A 8 -24.35 -6.99 9.80
N ASN A 9 -24.39 -7.44 8.54
CA ASN A 9 -23.19 -7.87 7.82
C ASN A 9 -22.22 -6.71 7.58
N CYS A 10 -22.77 -5.54 7.31
CA CYS A 10 -22.08 -4.27 7.28
C CYS A 10 -21.33 -3.96 8.59
N GLN A 11 -21.97 -4.12 9.74
CA GLN A 11 -21.34 -3.94 11.05
C GLN A 11 -20.19 -4.94 11.27
N LYS A 12 -20.38 -6.22 10.90
CA LYS A 12 -19.32 -7.24 10.99
C LYS A 12 -18.06 -6.84 10.20
N LEU A 13 -18.23 -6.23 9.03
CA LEU A 13 -17.10 -5.74 8.23
C LEU A 13 -16.44 -4.50 8.86
N LEU A 14 -17.21 -3.54 9.39
CA LEU A 14 -16.65 -2.40 10.11
C LEU A 14 -15.77 -2.85 11.28
N ASP A 15 -16.28 -3.79 12.08
CA ASP A 15 -15.57 -4.33 13.24
C ASP A 15 -14.31 -5.09 12.82
N LYS A 16 -14.41 -5.97 11.80
CA LYS A 16 -13.29 -6.73 11.25
C LYS A 16 -12.13 -5.85 10.77
N PHE A 17 -12.45 -4.72 10.16
CA PHE A 17 -11.46 -3.81 9.60
C PHE A 17 -11.11 -2.63 10.50
N HIS A 18 -11.67 -2.58 11.71
CA HIS A 18 -11.50 -1.49 12.67
C HIS A 18 -11.83 -0.12 12.08
N TYR A 19 -12.88 -0.05 11.26
CA TYR A 19 -13.36 1.20 10.69
C TYR A 19 -14.34 1.89 11.64
N SER A 20 -14.32 3.23 11.64
CA SER A 20 -15.34 4.02 12.33
C SER A 20 -16.70 3.86 11.66
N TRP A 21 -17.76 4.17 12.40
CA TRP A 21 -19.14 4.16 11.89
C TRP A 21 -19.33 5.07 10.65
N GLU A 22 -18.52 6.12 10.50
CA GLU A 22 -18.57 7.03 9.35
C GLU A 22 -18.25 6.33 8.02
N MET A 23 -17.56 5.19 8.06
CA MET A 23 -17.27 4.36 6.88
C MET A 23 -18.46 3.50 6.46
N MET A 24 -19.56 3.50 7.22
CA MET A 24 -20.71 2.65 6.96
C MET A 24 -21.23 2.71 5.51
N PRO A 25 -21.46 3.88 4.89
CA PRO A 25 -21.91 3.94 3.50
C PRO A 25 -20.96 3.27 2.51
N LEU A 26 -19.64 3.33 2.74
CA LEU A 26 -18.64 2.70 1.87
C LEU A 26 -18.70 1.17 1.98
N VAL A 27 -18.76 0.66 3.21
CA VAL A 27 -18.89 -0.78 3.46
C VAL A 27 -20.19 -1.33 2.88
N LEU A 28 -21.28 -0.59 2.96
CA LEU A 28 -22.56 -0.97 2.38
C LEU A 28 -22.48 -1.12 0.85
N VAL A 29 -21.81 -0.19 0.17
CA VAL A 29 -21.60 -0.28 -1.29
C VAL A 29 -20.74 -1.49 -1.66
N ILE A 30 -19.67 -1.74 -0.91
CA ILE A 30 -18.78 -2.89 -1.15
C ILE A 30 -19.52 -4.20 -0.95
N LEU A 31 -20.27 -4.33 0.15
CA LEU A 31 -21.02 -5.54 0.46
C LEU A 31 -22.14 -5.77 -0.57
N ASN A 32 -22.79 -4.71 -1.04
CA ASN A 32 -23.79 -4.81 -2.10
C ASN A 32 -23.15 -5.28 -3.43
N TYR A 33 -21.97 -4.76 -3.77
CA TYR A 33 -21.20 -5.20 -4.94
C TYR A 33 -20.79 -6.68 -4.85
N ALA A 34 -20.44 -7.14 -3.65
CA ALA A 34 -20.11 -8.54 -3.38
C ALA A 34 -21.34 -9.47 -3.30
N GLY A 35 -22.55 -9.00 -3.66
CA GLY A 35 -23.75 -9.83 -3.60
C GLY A 35 -24.17 -10.23 -2.18
N SER A 36 -23.84 -9.40 -1.18
CA SER A 36 -24.00 -9.69 0.25
C SER A 36 -23.13 -10.84 0.78
N ASP A 37 -22.08 -11.23 0.05
CA ASP A 37 -21.06 -12.18 0.50
C ASP A 37 -19.99 -11.45 1.34
N LEU A 38 -19.90 -11.83 2.62
CA LEU A 38 -18.96 -11.25 3.58
C LEU A 38 -17.50 -11.59 3.27
N ASP A 39 -17.24 -12.81 2.80
CA ASP A 39 -15.89 -13.29 2.54
C ASP A 39 -15.34 -12.61 1.28
N GLU A 40 -16.18 -12.50 0.24
CA GLU A 40 -15.80 -11.78 -0.97
C GLU A 40 -15.62 -10.28 -0.72
N ALA A 41 -16.53 -9.65 0.05
CA ALA A 41 -16.38 -8.24 0.44
C ALA A 41 -15.09 -8.01 1.23
N SER A 42 -14.77 -8.90 2.18
CA SER A 42 -13.52 -8.84 2.94
C SER A 42 -12.30 -8.97 2.02
N ARG A 43 -12.31 -9.97 1.14
CA ARG A 43 -11.20 -10.21 0.20
C ARG A 43 -10.94 -8.98 -0.67
N LYS A 44 -12.00 -8.31 -1.14
CA LYS A 44 -11.90 -7.08 -1.92
C LYS A 44 -11.31 -5.91 -1.14
N ILE A 45 -11.65 -5.76 0.14
CA ILE A 45 -11.07 -4.72 1.01
C ILE A 45 -9.57 -4.98 1.20
N ASP A 46 -9.17 -6.22 1.47
CA ASP A 46 -7.77 -6.60 1.64
C ASP A 46 -6.96 -6.40 0.35
N GLU A 47 -7.51 -6.80 -0.80
CA GLU A 47 -6.93 -6.57 -2.12
C GLU A 47 -6.72 -5.07 -2.38
N GLY A 48 -7.72 -4.24 -2.06
CA GLY A 48 -7.63 -2.78 -2.16
C GLY A 48 -6.52 -2.19 -1.28
N LYS A 49 -6.43 -2.62 -0.01
CA LYS A 49 -5.34 -2.19 0.89
C LYS A 49 -3.97 -2.56 0.34
N MET A 50 -3.82 -3.77 -0.18
CA MET A 50 -2.56 -4.23 -0.78
C MET A 50 -2.16 -3.38 -2.00
N ILE A 51 -3.11 -3.09 -2.90
CA ILE A 51 -2.87 -2.25 -4.08
C ILE A 51 -2.45 -0.84 -3.69
N ILE A 52 -3.14 -0.22 -2.72
CA ILE A 52 -2.81 1.13 -2.23
C ILE A 52 -1.42 1.15 -1.61
N ASN A 53 -1.09 0.17 -0.77
CA ASN A 53 0.23 0.07 -0.14
C ASN A 53 1.34 -0.13 -1.17
N GLU A 54 1.13 -1.01 -2.16
CA GLU A 54 2.09 -1.25 -3.24
C GLU A 54 2.28 -0.01 -4.11
N TYR A 55 1.20 0.71 -4.42
CA TYR A 55 1.28 1.98 -5.13
C TYR A 55 2.11 3.00 -4.34
N ALA A 56 1.82 3.19 -3.05
CA ALA A 56 2.57 4.11 -2.21
C ALA A 56 4.07 3.77 -2.12
N ARG A 57 4.40 2.47 -2.06
CA ARG A 57 5.77 1.97 -2.06
C ARG A 57 6.47 2.25 -3.39
N ARG A 58 5.85 1.88 -4.53
CA ARG A 58 6.41 2.09 -5.88
C ARG A 58 6.66 3.56 -6.18
N HIS A 59 5.71 4.41 -5.78
CA HIS A 59 5.78 5.85 -6.00
C HIS A 59 6.45 6.58 -4.85
N ASN A 60 7.08 5.86 -3.92
CA ASN A 60 7.94 6.46 -2.93
C ASN A 60 7.22 7.51 -2.07
N LEU A 61 5.91 7.35 -1.83
CA LEU A 61 5.05 8.32 -1.14
C LEU A 61 5.22 8.32 0.38
N ASN A 62 5.84 7.26 0.92
CA ASN A 62 6.12 7.14 2.35
C ASN A 62 7.56 7.56 2.67
N VAL A 63 7.71 8.38 3.71
CA VAL A 63 9.01 8.77 4.29
C VAL A 63 9.61 7.64 5.13
N PHE A 64 8.75 6.78 5.70
CA PHE A 64 9.15 5.61 6.47
C PHE A 64 8.95 4.34 5.65
N ASP A 65 9.95 3.47 5.63
CA ASP A 65 9.89 2.16 4.98
C ASP A 65 10.40 1.10 5.96
N GLY A 66 9.49 0.29 6.51
CA GLY A 66 9.89 -0.88 7.32
C GLY A 66 10.73 -0.57 8.57
N LEU A 67 10.40 0.50 9.30
CA LEU A 67 11.07 1.01 10.53
C LEU A 67 12.25 1.96 10.31
N GLU A 68 12.69 2.17 9.08
CA GLU A 68 13.76 3.13 8.78
C GLU A 68 13.23 4.35 8.03
N LEU A 69 13.79 5.52 8.35
CA LEU A 69 13.61 6.72 7.54
C LEU A 69 14.27 6.48 6.19
N ARG A 70 13.53 6.70 5.12
CA ARG A 70 14.07 6.51 3.79
C ARG A 70 15.13 7.57 3.51
N ASN A 71 16.32 7.13 3.08
CA ASN A 71 17.36 8.05 2.60
C ASN A 71 16.79 8.97 1.51
N SER A 72 17.17 10.24 1.55
CA SER A 72 16.78 11.20 0.53
C SER A 72 17.14 10.65 -0.86
N THR A 73 16.23 10.78 -1.84
CA THR A 73 16.51 10.41 -3.24
C THR A 73 17.80 11.08 -3.75
N ARG A 74 18.13 12.26 -3.20
CA ARG A 74 19.36 13.00 -3.49
C ARG A 74 20.62 12.31 -2.96
N GLN A 75 20.56 11.65 -1.81
CA GLN A 75 21.69 10.90 -1.24
C GLN A 75 21.98 9.62 -2.03
N LYS A 76 20.94 8.86 -2.40
CA LYS A 76 21.11 7.68 -3.27
C LYS A 76 21.76 8.03 -4.61
N MET A 77 21.37 9.16 -5.21
CA MET A 77 21.95 9.60 -6.48
C MET A 77 23.43 10.01 -6.34
N LEU A 78 23.81 10.62 -5.22
CA LEU A 78 25.21 10.97 -4.92
C LEU A 78 26.07 9.73 -4.68
N GLU A 79 25.57 8.71 -3.99
CA GLU A 79 26.27 7.43 -3.81
C GLU A 79 26.50 6.72 -5.14
N ILE A 80 25.47 6.63 -6.00
CA ILE A 80 25.59 6.02 -7.33
C ILE A 80 26.63 6.77 -8.18
N ASN A 81 26.61 8.10 -8.18
CA ASN A 81 27.56 8.91 -8.92
C ASN A 81 29.00 8.73 -8.41
N ASN A 82 29.19 8.65 -7.08
CA ASN A 82 30.50 8.41 -6.49
C ASN A 82 31.04 7.02 -6.87
N ILE A 83 30.21 5.98 -6.80
CA ILE A 83 30.61 4.61 -7.20
C ILE A 83 30.95 4.55 -8.68
N SER A 84 30.14 5.17 -9.55
CA SER A 84 30.43 5.28 -10.99
C SER A 84 31.75 6.00 -11.26
N GLY A 85 32.05 7.06 -10.50
CA GLY A 85 33.31 7.79 -10.61
C GLY A 85 34.53 6.96 -10.19
N VAL A 86 34.41 6.17 -9.12
CA VAL A 86 35.45 5.25 -8.67
C VAL A 86 35.70 4.16 -9.71
N LEU A 87 34.64 3.49 -10.18
CA LEU A 87 34.76 2.43 -11.20
C LEU A 87 35.37 2.97 -12.51
N SER A 88 34.97 4.17 -12.95
CA SER A 88 35.56 4.81 -14.11
C SER A 88 37.06 5.12 -13.92
N SER A 89 37.45 5.55 -12.72
CA SER A 89 38.86 5.87 -12.42
C SER A 89 39.71 4.60 -12.34
N SER A 90 39.19 3.55 -11.72
CA SER A 90 39.83 2.24 -11.69
C SER A 90 39.98 1.63 -13.08
N MET A 91 38.96 1.72 -13.95
CA MET A 91 39.05 1.24 -15.34
C MET A 91 40.13 1.97 -16.14
N LYS A 92 40.32 3.28 -15.94
CA LYS A 92 41.40 4.02 -16.60
C LYS A 92 42.79 3.51 -16.18
N LEU A 93 42.98 3.17 -14.90
CA LEU A 93 44.22 2.60 -14.39
C LEU A 93 44.52 1.19 -14.92
N PHE A 94 43.51 0.43 -15.33
CA PHE A 94 43.68 -0.90 -15.93
C PHE A 94 43.93 -0.87 -17.45
N CYS A 95 43.68 0.27 -18.10
CA CYS A 95 43.81 0.43 -19.55
C CYS A 95 45.09 1.19 -19.98
N GLU A 96 45.96 1.54 -19.03
CA GLU A 96 47.35 1.95 -19.26
C GLU A 96 48.30 0.74 -19.07
#